data_AF-K9D026-F1
#
_entry.id   AF-K9D026-F1
#
_cell.length_a   1.000
_cell.length_b   1.000
_cell.length_c   1.000
_cell.angle_alpha   90.00
_cell.angle_beta   90.00
_cell.angle_gamma   90.00
#
_symmetry.space_group_name_H-M   'P 1'
#
loop_
_entity.id
_entity.type
_entity.pdbx_description
1 polymer ?
#
loop_
_entity_poly.entity_id
_entity_poly.type
_entity_poly.pdbx_seq_one_letter_code
_entity_poly.pdbx_strand_id
1 'polypeptide(L)'
;MEIKRDDDIDALIRKKDNGRVKIITGVRRCGKSYLLFHLYQRYLLDHGIQEHQIIHMPLDEIVNIRYRNPFELNDFIEAKIAD
;
A
#
# COMPACT_ATOMS: atom_id res chain seq x y z
N MET A 1 7.92 1.66 -20.80
CA MET A 1 7.02 0.51 -20.97
C MET A 1 6.49 0.16 -19.60
N GLU A 2 5.18 0.29 -19.39
CA GLU A 2 4.54 -0.07 -18.11
C GLU A 2 4.23 -1.56 -18.10
N ILE A 3 4.59 -2.25 -17.01
CA ILE A 3 4.29 -3.67 -16.84
C ILE A 3 2.87 -3.77 -16.26
N LYS A 4 1.94 -4.25 -17.08
CA LYS A 4 0.56 -4.49 -16.65
C LYS A 4 0.48 -5.68 -15.69
N ARG A 5 -0.39 -5.56 -14.69
CA ARG A 5 -0.69 -6.59 -13.67
C ARG A 5 -2.19 -6.63 -13.40
N ASP A 6 -2.97 -6.64 -14.47
CA ASP A 6 -4.41 -6.40 -14.42
C ASP A 6 -5.13 -7.40 -13.50
N ASP A 7 -4.77 -8.69 -13.57
CA ASP A 7 -5.35 -9.74 -12.69
C ASP A 7 -5.11 -9.49 -11.18
N ASP A 8 -3.90 -9.03 -10.83
CA ASP A 8 -3.54 -8.72 -9.43
C ASP A 8 -4.28 -7.48 -8.93
N ILE A 9 -4.37 -6.45 -9.77
CA ILE A 9 -5.09 -5.21 -9.47
C ILE A 9 -6.57 -5.53 -9.27
N ASP A 10 -7.18 -6.27 -10.20
CA ASP A 10 -8.58 -6.67 -10.11
C ASP A 10 -8.86 -7.50 -8.85
N ALA A 11 -7.93 -8.36 -8.44
CA ALA A 11 -8.03 -9.11 -7.20
C ALA A 11 -8.00 -8.21 -5.95
N LEU A 12 -7.22 -7.12 -5.97
CA LEU A 12 -7.20 -6.11 -4.90
C LEU A 12 -8.49 -5.30 -4.87
N ILE A 13 -8.97 -4.85 -6.04
CA ILE A 13 -10.22 -4.08 -6.19
C ILE A 13 -11.41 -4.89 -5.66
N ARG A 14 -11.57 -6.15 -6.08
CA ARG A 14 -12.68 -7.01 -5.62
C ARG A 14 -12.68 -7.27 -4.11
N LYS A 15 -11.52 -7.13 -3.46
CA LYS A 15 -11.36 -7.33 -2.02
C LYS A 15 -11.34 -6.01 -1.24
N LYS A 16 -11.36 -4.85 -1.92
CA LYS A 16 -11.38 -3.53 -1.27
C LYS A 16 -12.61 -3.40 -0.37
N ASP A 17 -12.45 -2.68 0.74
CA ASP A 17 -13.50 -2.29 1.69
C ASP A 17 -14.32 -3.43 2.34
N ASN A 18 -13.83 -4.67 2.28
CA ASN A 18 -14.45 -5.82 2.95
C ASN A 18 -14.10 -5.98 4.45
N GLY A 19 -13.51 -4.96 5.09
CA GLY A 19 -13.11 -4.98 6.50
C GLY A 19 -11.93 -5.90 6.87
N ARG A 20 -11.26 -6.55 5.89
CA ARG A 20 -10.12 -7.45 6.14
C ARG A 20 -8.79 -6.87 5.68
N VAL A 21 -7.68 -7.29 6.29
CA VAL A 21 -6.32 -6.98 5.81
C VAL A 21 -5.98 -7.80 4.57
N LYS A 22 -5.25 -7.20 3.62
CA LYS A 22 -4.85 -7.84 2.34
C LYS A 22 -3.36 -8.11 2.41
N ILE A 23 -2.97 -9.38 2.33
CA ILE A 23 -1.57 -9.80 2.33
C ILE A 23 -1.18 -10.19 0.91
N ILE A 24 -0.22 -9.50 0.32
CA ILE A 24 0.35 -9.84 -0.99
C ILE A 24 1.65 -10.60 -0.77
N THR A 25 1.65 -11.88 -1.12
CA THR A 25 2.82 -12.76 -1.01
C THR A 25 3.50 -12.96 -2.36
N GLY A 26 4.72 -13.49 -2.33
CA GLY A 26 5.49 -13.78 -3.55
C GLY A 26 6.98 -13.58 -3.34
N VAL A 27 7.79 -14.18 -4.21
CA VAL A 27 9.25 -14.17 -4.11
C VAL A 27 9.85 -12.75 -4.18
N ARG A 28 11.07 -12.57 -3.66
CA ARG A 28 11.80 -11.30 -3.77
C ARG A 28 11.94 -10.92 -5.26
N ARG A 29 11.77 -9.63 -5.58
CA ARG A 29 11.81 -9.05 -6.95
C ARG A 29 10.66 -9.41 -7.91
N CYS A 30 9.58 -10.05 -7.48
CA CYS A 30 8.39 -10.24 -8.34
C CYS A 30 7.49 -8.98 -8.50
N GLY A 31 7.98 -7.79 -8.13
CA GLY A 31 7.26 -6.53 -8.35
C GLY A 31 6.08 -6.25 -7.42
N LYS A 32 6.07 -6.79 -6.19
CA LYS A 32 5.01 -6.48 -5.19
C LYS A 32 4.94 -5.01 -4.81
N SER A 33 6.10 -4.39 -4.53
CA SER A 33 6.18 -2.95 -4.21
C SER A 33 5.70 -2.10 -5.38
N TYR A 34 6.03 -2.50 -6.63
CA TYR A 34 5.52 -1.84 -7.83
C TYR A 34 4.00 -1.98 -7.97
N LEU A 35 3.44 -3.17 -7.70
CA LEU A 35 1.99 -3.39 -7.71
C LEU A 35 1.27 -2.46 -6.71
N LEU A 36 1.73 -2.39 -5.45
CA LEU A 36 1.07 -1.57 -4.42
C LEU A 36 1.31 -0.07 -4.60
N PHE A 37 2.57 0.33 -4.69
CA PHE A 37 2.98 1.73 -4.57
C PHE A 37 2.94 2.50 -5.88
N HIS A 38 2.78 1.81 -7.02
CA HIS A 38 2.63 2.46 -8.31
C HIS A 38 1.27 2.14 -8.92
N LEU A 39 1.01 0.88 -9.24
CA LEU A 39 -0.19 0.51 -10.01
C LEU A 39 -1.48 0.70 -9.21
N TYR A 40 -1.55 0.12 -8.01
CA TYR A 40 -2.75 0.20 -7.17
C TYR A 40 -2.93 1.61 -6.58
N GLN A 41 -1.85 2.26 -6.15
CA GLN A 41 -1.91 3.67 -5.73
C GLN A 41 -2.46 4.58 -6.84
N ARG A 42 -1.98 4.44 -8.09
CA ARG A 42 -2.52 5.20 -9.22
C ARG A 42 -4.01 4.90 -9.44
N TYR A 43 -4.41 3.63 -9.40
CA TYR A 43 -5.82 3.26 -9.47
C TYR A 43 -6.66 3.99 -8.40
N LEU A 44 -6.22 4.04 -7.15
CA LEU A 44 -6.93 4.75 -6.08
C LEU A 44 -7.06 6.25 -6.37
N LEU A 45 -5.98 6.89 -6.81
CA LEU A 45 -5.97 8.31 -7.19
C LEU A 45 -6.92 8.60 -8.36
N ASP A 46 -6.88 7.79 -9.41
CA ASP A 46 -7.75 7.91 -10.58
C ASP A 46 -9.24 7.72 -10.23
N HIS A 47 -9.53 7.05 -9.11
CA HIS A 47 -10.88 6.82 -8.59
C HIS A 47 -11.26 7.77 -7.44
N GLY A 48 -10.57 8.90 -7.32
CA GLY A 48 -10.97 10.01 -6.46
C GLY A 48 -10.46 9.95 -5.01
N ILE A 49 -9.69 8.93 -4.64
CA ILE A 49 -8.97 8.92 -3.36
C ILE A 49 -7.85 9.96 -3.45
N GLN A 50 -7.81 10.88 -2.50
CA GLN A 50 -6.80 11.93 -2.49
C GLN A 50 -5.47 11.40 -1.98
N GLU A 51 -4.36 11.96 -2.46
CA GLU A 51 -3.01 11.52 -2.07
C GLU A 51 -2.80 11.55 -0.54
N HIS A 52 -3.32 12.57 0.14
CA HIS A 52 -3.22 12.67 1.60
C HIS A 52 -4.00 11.59 2.37
N GLN A 53 -4.94 10.89 1.72
CA GLN A 53 -5.68 9.76 2.29
C GLN A 53 -4.92 8.43 2.14
N ILE A 54 -3.76 8.43 1.46
CA ILE A 54 -2.95 7.23 1.22
C ILE A 54 -1.67 7.33 2.06
N ILE A 55 -1.56 6.48 3.08
CA ILE A 55 -0.34 6.37 3.87
C ILE A 55 0.59 5.33 3.21
N HIS A 56 1.70 5.81 2.67
CA HIS A 56 2.76 4.98 2.09
C HIS A 56 3.88 4.74 3.10
N MET A 57 4.24 3.47 3.36
CA MET A 57 5.31 3.13 4.29
C MET A 57 6.13 1.89 3.85
N PRO A 58 7.29 2.09 3.20
CA PRO A 58 8.21 1.01 2.89
C PRO A 58 9.10 0.68 4.11
N LEU A 59 8.67 -0.33 4.88
CA LEU A 59 9.34 -0.76 6.11
C LEU A 59 10.73 -1.40 5.89
N ASP A 60 11.08 -1.75 4.66
CA ASP A 60 12.37 -2.32 4.30
C ASP A 60 13.48 -1.25 4.12
N GLU A 61 13.12 0.01 3.94
CA GLU A 61 14.07 1.12 3.84
C GLU A 61 14.68 1.49 5.19
N ILE A 62 15.98 1.84 5.20
CA ILE A 62 16.74 2.18 6.42
C ILE A 62 16.09 3.37 7.14
N VAL A 63 15.62 4.38 6.39
CA VAL A 63 14.96 5.57 6.95
C VAL A 63 13.68 5.24 7.74
N ASN A 64 13.06 4.09 7.44
CA ASN A 64 11.81 3.64 8.06
C ASN A 64 12.01 2.51 9.08
N ILE A 65 13.25 2.13 9.39
CA ILE A 65 13.52 0.98 10.26
C ILE A 65 12.89 1.11 11.65
N ARG A 66 12.75 2.34 12.17
CA ARG A 66 12.09 2.63 13.45
C ARG A 66 10.63 2.16 13.47
N TYR A 67 9.92 2.25 12.34
CA TYR A 67 8.53 1.85 12.20
C TYR A 67 8.34 0.33 12.08
N ARG A 68 9.41 -0.47 12.17
CA ARG A 68 9.28 -1.91 12.42
C ARG A 68 8.89 -2.21 13.86
N ASN A 69 9.07 -1.25 14.77
CA ASN A 69 8.44 -1.28 16.07
C ASN A 69 6.93 -1.01 15.90
N PRO A 70 6.05 -1.94 16.32
CA PRO A 70 4.61 -1.78 16.15
C PRO A 70 4.04 -0.56 16.89
N PHE A 71 4.64 -0.14 18.01
CA PHE A 71 4.18 1.05 18.75
C PHE A 71 4.49 2.33 17.97
N GLU A 72 5.72 2.48 17.48
CA GLU A 72 6.14 3.62 16.64
C GLU A 72 5.33 3.70 15.34
N LEU A 73 5.02 2.55 14.74
CA LEU A 73 4.16 2.48 13.55
C LEU A 73 2.74 2.93 13.86
N ASN A 74 2.17 2.45 14.95
CA ASN A 74 0.83 2.81 15.37
C ASN A 74 0.73 4.32 15.62
N ASP A 75 1.65 4.87 16.41
CA ASP A 75 1.67 6.31 16.72
C ASP A 75 1.79 7.17 15.45
N PHE A 76 2.61 6.73 14.49
CA PHE A 76 2.71 7.39 13.19
C PHE A 76 1.40 7.35 12.40
N ILE A 77 0.72 6.19 12.35
CA ILE A 77 -0.53 6.03 11.60
C ILE A 77 -1.64 6.87 12.23
N GLU A 78 -1.84 6.77 13.55
CA GLU A 78 -2.85 7.53 14.29
C GLU A 78 -2.67 9.04 14.09
N ALA A 79 -1.44 9.55 14.13
CA ALA A 79 -1.15 10.96 13.89
C ALA A 79 -1.44 11.43 12.45
N LYS A 80 -1.71 10.52 11.51
CA LYS A 80 -2.01 10.79 10.10
C LYS A 80 -3.49 10.60 9.75
N ILE A 81 -4.28 10.00 10.63
CA ILE A 81 -5.71 9.88 10.45
C ILE A 81 -6.31 11.25 10.82
N ALA A 82 -6.92 11.90 9.84
CA ALA A 82 -7.75 13.09 10.04
C ALA A 82 -9.22 12.70 9.80
N ASP A 83 -10.13 13.26 10.61
CA ASP A 83 -11.58 13.09 10.46
C ASP A 83 -12.12 13.68 9.13
#